data_AF-A0A9E0ZYH6-F1
#
_entry.id   AF-A0A9E0ZYH6-F1
#
_cell.length_a   1.000
_cell.length_b   1.000
_cell.length_c   1.000
_cell.angle_alpha   90.00
_cell.angle_beta   90.00
_cell.angle_gamma   90.00
#
_symmetry.space_group_name_H-M   'P 1'
#
loop_
_entity.id
_entity.type
_entity.pdbx_description
1 polymer ?
#
loop_
_entity_poly.entity_id
_entity_poly.type
_entity_poly.pdbx_seq_one_letter_code
_entity_poly.pdbx_strand_id
1 'polypeptide(L)' 'MYATNTDALHNFRVAAELQGINMKQALVGMMAKHIVSVFDMVHSGEDYIEEIWDEKICDSINYLLLLRVAAEEFEV' A
#
# COMPACT_ATOMS: atom_id res chain seq x y z
N MET A 1 9.69 15.57 5.49
CA MET A 1 8.23 15.40 5.46
C MET A 1 7.83 14.79 6.79
N TYR A 2 7.28 15.59 7.71
CA TYR A 2 6.94 15.12 9.04
C TYR A 2 5.70 14.23 8.92
N ALA A 3 5.87 12.92 9.14
CA ALA A 3 4.78 12.07 9.59
C ALA A 3 4.32 12.64 10.93
N THR A 4 3.32 13.52 10.91
CA THR A 4 2.53 13.74 12.10
C THR A 4 1.98 12.38 12.51
N ASN A 5 2.01 12.14 13.81
CA ASN A 5 1.68 10.91 14.52
C ASN A 5 0.18 10.54 14.41
N THR A 6 -0.36 10.66 13.20
CA THR A 6 -1.76 10.56 12.81
C THR A 6 -1.92 9.16 12.27
N ASP A 7 -2.40 8.25 13.12
CA ASP A 7 -2.97 6.94 12.77
C ASP A 7 -2.71 6.51 11.31
N ALA A 8 -1.59 5.83 11.08
CA ALA A 8 -1.16 5.41 9.73
C ALA A 8 -2.20 4.54 9.02
N LEU A 9 -3.18 4.01 9.77
CA LEU A 9 -4.26 3.17 9.26
C LEU A 9 -5.56 3.93 8.96
N HIS A 10 -5.65 5.22 9.31
CA HIS A 10 -6.85 6.05 9.15
C HIS A 10 -7.43 5.98 7.72
N ASN A 11 -6.57 6.19 6.72
CA ASN A 11 -6.98 6.18 5.32
C ASN A 11 -7.55 4.82 4.88
N PHE A 12 -7.00 3.71 5.40
CA PHE A 12 -7.51 2.37 5.07
C PHE A 12 -8.85 2.09 5.76
N ARG A 13 -9.09 2.62 6.98
CA ARG A 13 -10.39 2.50 7.65
C ARG A 13 -11.47 3.27 6.90
N VAL A 14 -11.18 4.51 6.49
CA VAL A 14 -12.10 5.31 5.66
C VAL A 14 -12.37 4.63 4.31
N ALA A 15 -11.32 4.15 3.64
CA ALA A 15 -11.48 3.44 2.37
C ALA A 15 -12.26 2.13 2.50
N ALA A 16 -12.11 1.41 3.62
CA ALA A 16 -12.84 0.20 3.94
C ALA A 16 -14.33 0.48 4.15
N GLU A 17 -14.67 1.52 4.92
CA GLU A 17 -16.05 1.96 5.14
C GLU A 17 -16.73 2.37 3.83
N LEU A 18 -16.05 3.19 3.00
CA LEU A 18 -16.56 3.62 1.70
C LEU A 18 -16.84 2.47 0.74
N GLN A 19 -16.06 1.39 0.80
CA GLN A 19 -16.17 0.24 -0.10
C GLN A 19 -17.00 -0.91 0.48
N GLY A 20 -17.42 -0.83 1.76
CA GLY A 20 -18.10 -1.93 2.44
C GLY A 20 -17.23 -3.19 2.59
N ILE A 21 -15.91 -3.01 2.69
CA ILE A 21 -14.92 -4.09 2.87
C ILE A 21 -14.19 -3.90 4.20
N ASN A 22 -13.37 -4.87 4.62
CA ASN A 22 -12.54 -4.69 5.81
C ASN A 22 -11.25 -3.90 5.52
N MET A 23 -10.62 -3.36 6.57
CA MET A 23 -9.41 -2.55 6.46
C MET A 23 -8.24 -3.27 5.77
N LYS A 24 -8.07 -4.58 5.98
CA LYS A 24 -7.00 -5.38 5.34
C LYS A 24 -7.24 -5.49 3.82
N GLN A 25 -8.50 -5.65 3.41
CA GLN A 25 -8.89 -5.65 2.00
C GLN A 25 -8.64 -4.29 1.35
N ALA A 26 -9.00 -3.19 2.03
CA ALA A 26 -8.73 -1.84 1.52
C ALA A 26 -7.22 -1.57 1.37
N LEU A 27 -6.42 -1.99 2.35
CA LEU A 27 -4.96 -1.88 2.31
C LEU A 27 -4.36 -2.67 1.14
N VAL A 28 -4.74 -3.96 1.00
CA VAL A 28 -4.27 -4.80 -0.12
C VAL A 28 -4.70 -4.23 -1.47
N GLY A 29 -5.89 -3.63 -1.56
CA GLY A 29 -6.34 -2.93 -2.76
C GLY A 29 -5.42 -1.76 -3.14
N MET A 30 -5.00 -0.95 -2.16
CA MET A 30 -4.04 0.14 -2.39
C MET A 30 -2.66 -0.40 -2.81
N MET A 31 -2.18 -1.45 -2.16
CA MET A 31 -0.93 -2.14 -2.51
C MET A 31 -0.95 -2.70 -3.94
N ALA A 32 -2.08 -3.28 -4.36
CA ALA A 32 -2.23 -3.90 -5.68
C ALA A 32 -1.94 -2.92 -6.82
N LYS A 33 -2.29 -1.63 -6.65
CA LYS A 33 -1.96 -0.58 -7.63
C LYS A 33 -0.45 -0.45 -7.85
N HIS A 34 0.34 -0.48 -6.79
CA HIS A 34 1.81 -0.35 -6.89
C HIS A 34 2.43 -1.61 -7.49
N ILE A 35 1.92 -2.79 -7.11
CA ILE A 35 2.35 -4.07 -7.70
C ILE A 35 2.04 -4.10 -9.20
N VAL A 36 0.82 -3.77 -9.61
CA VAL A 36 0.43 -3.70 -11.04
C VAL A 36 1.34 -2.75 -11.80
N SER A 37 1.64 -1.56 -11.24
CA SER A 37 2.59 -0.62 -11.85
C SER A 37 3.98 -1.22 -12.05
N VAL A 38 4.49 -2.00 -11.09
CA VAL A 38 5.78 -2.71 -11.23
C VAL A 38 5.70 -3.75 -12.35
N PHE A 39 4.61 -4.52 -12.43
CA PHE A 39 4.41 -5.46 -13.53
C PHE A 39 4.39 -4.74 -14.88
N ASP A 40 3.63 -3.65 -15.00
CA ASP A 40 3.56 -2.87 -16.23
C ASP A 40 4.94 -2.33 -16.63
N MET A 41 5.71 -1.79 -15.68
CA MET A 41 7.07 -1.28 -15.93
C MET A 41 8.02 -2.38 -16.41
N VAL A 42 7.94 -3.59 -15.85
CA VAL A 42 8.77 -4.73 -16.30
C VAL A 42 8.40 -5.17 -17.72
N HIS A 43 7.12 -5.09 -18.09
CA HIS A 43 6.62 -5.59 -19.38
C HIS A 43 6.58 -4.54 -20.48
N SER A 44 6.71 -3.24 -20.17
CA SER A 44 6.63 -2.16 -21.15
C SER A 44 7.84 -2.12 -22.09
N GLY A 45 9.00 -2.62 -21.64
CA GLY A 45 10.26 -2.50 -22.37
C GLY A 45 10.82 -1.07 -22.40
N GLU A 46 10.26 -0.17 -21.59
CA GLU A 46 10.72 1.21 -21.43
C GLU A 46 11.76 1.33 -20.31
N ASP A 47 12.64 2.32 -20.42
CA ASP A 47 13.55 2.70 -19.33
C ASP A 47 12.83 3.68 -18.40
N TYR A 48 12.77 3.34 -17.11
CA TYR A 48 12.27 4.21 -16.04
C TYR A 48 13.41 4.72 -15.18
N ILE A 49 13.29 5.96 -14.71
CA ILE A 49 14.22 6.53 -13.73
C ILE A 49 14.11 5.81 -12.38
N GLU A 50 15.20 5.80 -11.63
CA GLU A 50 15.33 5.09 -10.35
C GLU A 50 14.27 5.52 -9.34
N GLU A 51 13.91 6.80 -9.32
CA GLU A 51 12.92 7.36 -8.39
C GLU A 51 11.53 6.74 -8.55
N ILE A 52 11.15 6.31 -9.77
CA ILE A 52 9.87 5.65 -10.01
C ILE A 52 9.90 4.23 -9.43
N TRP A 53 11.00 3.50 -9.64
CA TRP A 53 11.19 2.17 -9.05
C TRP A 53 11.16 2.24 -7.52
N ASP A 54 11.89 3.20 -6.96
CA ASP A 54 11.97 3.42 -5.52
C ASP A 54 10.60 3.72 -4.93
N GLU A 55 9.81 4.60 -5.55
CA GLU A 55 8.44 4.89 -5.11
C GLU A 55 7.60 3.60 -5.06
N LYS A 56 7.51 2.84 -6.16
CA LYS A 56 6.63 1.66 -6.23
C LYS A 56 7.07 0.54 -5.30
N ILE A 57 8.39 0.30 -5.19
CA ILE A 57 8.95 -0.76 -4.36
C ILE A 57 8.83 -0.37 -2.87
N CYS A 58 9.20 0.85 -2.50
CA CYS A 58 9.10 1.31 -1.11
C CYS A 58 7.65 1.33 -0.64
N ASP A 59 6.71 1.80 -1.47
CA ASP A 59 5.28 1.76 -1.16
C ASP A 59 4.81 0.32 -0.94
N SER A 60 5.18 -0.61 -1.83
CA SER A 60 4.84 -2.02 -1.68
C SER A 60 5.36 -2.61 -0.37
N ILE A 61 6.60 -2.30 0.02
CA ILE A 61 7.18 -2.71 1.30
C ILE A 61 6.41 -2.09 2.48
N ASN A 62 6.11 -0.80 2.42
CA ASN A 62 5.36 -0.10 3.46
C ASN A 62 3.97 -0.72 3.66
N TYR A 63 3.25 -1.03 2.57
CA TYR A 63 1.95 -1.70 2.67
C TYR A 63 2.09 -3.11 3.28
N LEU A 64 3.12 -3.88 2.95
CA LEU A 64 3.34 -5.18 3.59
C LEU A 64 3.59 -5.07 5.09
N LEU A 65 4.35 -4.05 5.53
CA LEU A 65 4.58 -3.78 6.95
C LEU A 65 3.27 -3.37 7.66
N LEU A 66 2.48 -2.49 7.06
CA LEU A 66 1.18 -2.08 7.60
C LEU A 66 0.18 -3.25 7.64
N LEU A 67 0.21 -4.13 6.64
CA LEU A 67 -0.62 -5.33 6.61
C LEU A 67 -0.27 -6.29 7.74
N ARG A 68 1.02 -6.46 8.04
CA ARG A 68 1.47 -7.25 9.19
C ARG A 68 0.91 -6.70 10.50
N VAL A 69 1.00 -5.40 10.73
CA VAL A 69 0.45 -4.76 11.94
C VAL A 69 -1.08 -4.94 11.98
N ALA A 70 -1.77 -4.72 10.87
CA ALA A 70 -3.21 -4.93 10.76
C ALA A 70 -3.65 -6.40 10.93
N ALA A 71 -2.75 -7.36 10.71
CA ALA A 71 -3.01 -8.77 10.99
C ALA A 71 -2.99 -9.03 12.50
N GLU A 72 -2.03 -8.46 13.22
CA GLU A 72 -1.84 -8.60 14.67
C GLU A 72 -2.93 -7.87 15.50
N GLU A 73 -3.46 -6.72 15.05
CA GLU A 73 -4.53 -5.98 15.76
C GLU A 73 -5.87 -6.75 15.91
N PHE A 74 -6.07 -7.85 15.19
CA PHE A 74 -7.33 -8.63 15.19
C PHE A 74 -7.19 -10.04 15.79
N GLU A 75 -6.05 -10.39 16.39
CA GLU A 75 -5.84 -11.67 17.08
C GLU A 75 -6.14 -11.63 18.61
N VAL A 76 -6.99 -10.72 19.08
CA VAL A 76 -7.44 -10.65 20.50
C VAL A 76 -8.94 -10.75 20.61
#